data_AF-A0A7X5DHH8-F1
#
_entry.id   AF-A0A7X5DHH8-F1
#
_cell.length_a   1.000
_cell.length_b   1.000
_cell.length_c   1.000
_cell.angle_alpha   90.00
_cell.angle_beta   90.00
_cell.angle_gamma   90.00
#
_symmetry.space_group_name_H-M   'P 1'
#
loop_
_entity.id
_entity.type
_entity.pdbx_description
1 polymer ?
#
loop_
_entity_poly.entity_id
_entity_poly.type
_entity_poly.pdbx_seq_one_letter_code
_entity_poly.pdbx_strand_id
1 'polypeptide(L)'
;MEELPSLINNTELSKNEQNAIREWFGSYLRMARAANMGILVASQTFDSGVTIATSIRSQFNIRFIGRCSIGDANLFCEGQTDKCNVLRLAGPGEFYFAQDDFNQWVRFKTWYTDEERIRTMAQAYSVDNRDIGLGWRVSNPFED
;
A
#
# COMPACT_ATOMS: atom_id res chain seq x y z
N MET A 1 9.59 -1.65 3.28
CA MET A 1 8.42 -1.00 2.67
C MET A 1 9.01 0.11 1.82
N GLU A 2 9.26 -0.14 0.53
CA GLU A 2 9.75 0.91 -0.36
C GLU A 2 8.56 1.68 -0.89
N GLU A 3 8.60 3.00 -0.74
CA GLU A 3 7.57 3.89 -1.21
C GLU A 3 7.58 3.88 -2.75
N LEU A 4 6.68 3.11 -3.35
CA LEU A 4 6.49 3.10 -4.80
C LEU A 4 6.46 4.50 -5.47
N PRO A 5 5.91 5.56 -4.81
CA PRO A 5 6.00 6.93 -5.32
C PRO A 5 7.42 7.47 -5.52
N SER A 6 8.38 7.09 -4.67
CA SER A 6 9.76 7.58 -4.74
C SER A 6 10.55 6.93 -5.88
N LEU A 7 10.27 5.67 -6.20
CA LEU A 7 10.87 4.96 -7.35
C LEU A 7 10.35 5.47 -8.70
N ILE A 8 9.08 5.85 -8.77
CA ILE A 8 8.42 6.20 -10.03
C ILE A 8 8.65 7.66 -10.42
N ASN A 9 8.81 8.56 -9.45
CA ASN A 9 8.98 10.00 -9.69
C ASN A 9 10.35 10.51 -9.24
N ASN A 10 11.34 9.62 -9.19
CA ASN A 10 12.72 10.02 -8.96
C ASN A 10 13.16 10.97 -10.09
N THR A 11 13.51 12.20 -9.71
CA THR A 11 13.99 13.25 -10.61
C THR A 11 15.32 12.92 -11.27
N GLU A 12 16.05 11.93 -10.74
CA GLU A 12 17.29 11.40 -11.32
C GLU A 12 17.04 10.44 -12.50
N LEU A 13 15.83 9.92 -12.66
CA LEU A 13 15.47 9.02 -13.74
C LEU A 13 14.87 9.77 -14.94
N SER A 14 15.23 9.34 -16.14
CA SER A 14 14.60 9.81 -17.37
C SER A 14 13.13 9.39 -17.43
N LYS A 15 12.31 10.12 -18.21
CA LYS A 15 10.89 9.76 -18.42
C LYS A 15 10.69 8.34 -18.95
N ASN A 16 11.63 7.84 -19.76
CA ASN A 16 11.56 6.48 -20.30
C ASN A 16 11.77 5.43 -19.21
N GLU A 17 12.72 5.64 -18.29
CA GLU A 17 12.97 4.75 -17.16
C GLU A 17 11.80 4.76 -16.17
N GLN A 18 11.24 5.93 -15.88
CA GLN A 18 10.04 6.05 -15.05
C GLN A 18 8.86 5.26 -15.65
N ASN A 19 8.68 5.32 -16.97
CA ASN A 19 7.63 4.55 -17.66
C ASN A 19 7.91 3.05 -17.63
N ALA A 20 9.15 2.61 -17.82
CA ALA A 20 9.52 1.20 -17.73
C ALA A 20 9.25 0.62 -16.33
N ILE A 21 9.56 1.37 -15.26
CA ILE A 21 9.25 0.96 -13.88
C ILE A 21 7.74 0.83 -13.68
N ARG A 22 6.95 1.79 -14.19
CA ARG A 22 5.48 1.74 -14.10
C ARG A 22 4.90 0.51 -14.81
N GLU A 23 5.40 0.18 -16.00
CA GLU A 23 4.97 -0.99 -16.78
C GLU A 23 5.35 -2.31 -16.12
N TRP A 24 6.59 -2.40 -15.62
CA TRP A 24 7.07 -3.55 -14.86
C TRP A 24 6.21 -3.76 -13.61
N PHE A 25 5.98 -2.71 -12.83
CA PHE A 25 5.18 -2.81 -11.61
C PHE A 25 3.73 -3.22 -11.91
N GLY A 26 3.11 -2.64 -12.93
CA GLY A 26 1.78 -3.06 -13.37
C GLY A 26 1.72 -4.54 -13.78
N SER A 27 2.78 -5.05 -14.42
CA SER A 27 2.89 -6.48 -14.76
C SER A 27 3.08 -7.35 -13.52
N TYR A 28 3.90 -6.90 -12.58
CA TYR A 28 4.13 -7.57 -11.31
C TYR A 28 2.83 -7.68 -10.49
N LEU A 29 2.02 -6.62 -10.40
CA LEU A 29 0.72 -6.66 -9.72
C LEU A 29 -0.21 -7.76 -10.27
N ARG A 30 -0.25 -7.92 -11.60
CA ARG A 30 -1.06 -8.97 -12.25
C ARG A 30 -0.54 -10.37 -11.93
N MET A 31 0.77 -10.57 -11.97
CA MET A 31 1.40 -11.86 -11.70
C MET A 31 1.29 -12.26 -10.23
N ALA A 32 1.46 -11.31 -9.31
CA ALA A 32 1.38 -11.54 -7.87
C ALA A 32 0.04 -12.16 -7.46
N ARG A 33 -1.07 -11.69 -8.04
CA ARG A 33 -2.40 -12.29 -7.81
C ARG A 33 -2.45 -13.75 -8.22
N ALA A 34 -1.89 -14.10 -9.38
CA ALA A 34 -1.83 -15.48 -9.86
C ALA A 34 -0.90 -16.37 -9.00
N ALA A 35 0.13 -15.77 -8.41
CA ALA A 35 1.08 -16.43 -7.52
C ALA A 35 0.65 -16.49 -6.05
N ASN A 36 -0.59 -16.10 -5.73
CA ASN A 36 -1.10 -16.01 -4.35
C ASN A 36 -0.26 -15.10 -3.43
N MET A 37 0.31 -14.03 -4.00
CA MET A 37 1.06 -13.00 -3.28
C MET A 37 0.20 -11.77 -3.04
N GLY A 38 0.17 -11.28 -1.80
CA GLY A 38 -0.45 -10.01 -1.43
C GLY A 38 0.53 -8.84 -1.60
N ILE A 39 0.05 -7.71 -2.11
CA ILE A 39 0.86 -6.49 -2.25
C ILE A 39 0.18 -5.38 -1.45
N LEU A 40 0.96 -4.72 -0.60
CA LEU A 40 0.55 -3.56 0.17
C LEU A 40 1.35 -2.34 -0.28
N VAL A 41 0.66 -1.27 -0.63
CA VAL A 41 1.27 0.03 -0.95
C VAL A 41 0.67 1.07 -0.01
N ALA A 42 1.55 1.80 0.68
CA ALA A 42 1.19 2.92 1.53
C ALA A 42 1.79 4.20 0.94
N SER A 43 1.04 5.29 1.02
CA SER A 43 1.47 6.63 0.61
C SER A 43 0.86 7.66 1.54
N GLN A 44 1.60 8.73 1.82
CA GLN A 44 1.11 9.88 2.58
C GLN A 44 0.49 10.96 1.68
N THR A 45 0.75 10.92 0.38
CA THR A 45 0.28 11.91 -0.60
C THR A 45 -0.45 11.22 -1.76
N PHE A 46 -1.38 11.94 -2.40
CA PHE A 46 -2.13 11.47 -3.58
C PHE A 46 -2.23 12.53 -4.68
N ASP A 47 -1.08 13.00 -5.18
CA ASP A 47 -1.01 13.84 -6.38
C ASP A 47 -0.90 13.01 -7.66
N SER A 48 -1.73 13.32 -8.65
CA SER A 48 -1.69 12.77 -10.02
C SER A 48 -0.31 12.83 -10.71
N GLY A 49 0.56 13.76 -10.33
CA GLY A 49 1.91 13.90 -10.89
C GLY A 49 3.02 13.19 -10.11
N VAL A 50 2.82 12.93 -8.81
CA VAL A 50 3.88 12.49 -7.87
C VAL A 50 3.57 11.15 -7.20
N THR A 51 2.36 10.61 -7.38
CA THR A 51 1.91 9.42 -6.64
C THR A 51 1.52 8.29 -7.57
N ILE A 52 0.99 7.20 -6.99
CA ILE A 52 0.64 5.96 -7.69
C ILE A 52 -0.25 6.30 -8.90
N ALA A 53 0.25 6.01 -10.10
CA ALA A 53 -0.48 6.25 -11.34
C ALA A 53 -1.87 5.59 -11.31
N THR A 54 -2.87 6.23 -11.92
CA THR A 54 -4.26 5.72 -11.97
C THR A 54 -4.34 4.27 -12.48
N SER A 55 -3.53 3.91 -13.47
CA SER A 55 -3.44 2.55 -14.01
C SER A 55 -3.04 1.52 -12.96
N ILE A 56 -2.07 1.87 -12.10
CA ILE A 56 -1.61 1.03 -11.00
C ILE A 56 -2.67 0.98 -9.89
N ARG A 57 -3.23 2.12 -9.51
CA ARG A 57 -4.27 2.22 -8.46
C ARG A 57 -5.51 1.37 -8.79
N SER A 58 -5.89 1.29 -10.06
CA SER A 58 -7.03 0.48 -10.53
C SER A 58 -6.88 -1.02 -10.29
N GLN A 59 -5.65 -1.52 -10.09
CA GLN A 59 -5.38 -2.94 -9.84
C GLN A 59 -5.64 -3.34 -8.37
N PHE A 60 -5.70 -2.37 -7.46
CA PHE A 60 -5.99 -2.62 -6.05
C PHE A 60 -7.49 -2.59 -5.80
N ASN A 61 -8.08 -3.74 -5.51
CA ASN A 61 -9.49 -3.88 -5.15
C ASN A 61 -9.77 -3.57 -3.67
N ILE A 62 -8.75 -3.41 -2.84
CA ILE A 62 -8.91 -3.02 -1.43
C ILE A 62 -8.23 -1.67 -1.23
N ARG A 63 -8.94 -0.74 -0.58
CA ARG A 63 -8.46 0.60 -0.30
C ARG A 63 -8.72 1.01 1.13
N PHE A 64 -7.70 1.64 1.72
CA PHE A 64 -7.77 2.29 3.03
C PHE A 64 -7.36 3.75 2.87
N ILE A 65 -8.16 4.66 3.40
CA ILE A 65 -7.87 6.11 3.37
C ILE A 65 -8.05 6.72 4.75
N GLY A 66 -7.02 7.42 5.20
CA GLY A 66 -7.04 8.21 6.44
C GLY A 66 -7.51 9.64 6.18
N ARG A 67 -7.38 10.49 7.20
CA ARG A 67 -7.66 11.93 7.04
C ARG A 67 -6.64 12.56 6.08
N CYS A 68 -7.12 13.17 5.00
CA CYS A 68 -6.31 13.88 4.02
C CYS A 68 -7.06 15.11 3.46
N SER A 69 -6.48 15.77 2.45
CA SER A 69 -7.17 16.85 1.73
C SER A 69 -8.36 16.31 0.91
N ILE A 70 -9.34 17.16 0.62
CA ILE A 70 -10.50 16.78 -0.23
C ILE A 70 -10.03 16.42 -1.64
N GLY A 71 -9.02 17.11 -2.19
CA GLY A 71 -8.48 16.84 -3.52
C GLY A 71 -7.89 15.44 -3.63
N ASP A 72 -7.06 15.06 -2.65
CA ASP A 72 -6.48 13.71 -2.55
C ASP A 72 -7.57 12.64 -2.42
N ALA A 73 -8.56 12.89 -1.56
CA ALA A 73 -9.68 11.97 -1.37
C ALA A 73 -10.51 11.78 -2.63
N ASN A 74 -10.71 12.85 -3.42
CA ASN A 74 -11.44 12.78 -4.68
C ASN A 74 -10.73 11.88 -5.70
N LEU A 75 -9.41 12.00 -5.81
CA LEU A 75 -8.58 11.17 -6.68
C LEU A 75 -8.53 9.71 -6.21
N PHE A 76 -8.44 9.49 -4.90
CA PHE A 76 -8.33 8.15 -4.32
C PHE A 76 -9.66 7.39 -4.32
N CYS A 77 -10.77 8.08 -4.08
CA CYS A 77 -12.11 7.51 -3.99
C CYS A 77 -12.89 7.58 -5.31
N GLU A 78 -12.23 7.89 -6.43
CA GLU A 78 -12.82 7.92 -7.77
C GLU A 78 -14.09 8.78 -7.87
N GLY A 79 -14.07 9.96 -7.26
CA GLY A 79 -15.24 10.86 -7.28
C GLY A 79 -16.29 10.58 -6.21
N GLN A 80 -16.18 9.49 -5.44
CA GLN A 80 -17.20 9.11 -4.43
C GLN A 80 -16.99 9.80 -3.06
N THR A 81 -16.58 11.07 -3.05
CA THR A 81 -16.26 11.82 -1.81
C THR A 81 -17.44 11.96 -0.86
N ASP A 82 -18.67 11.91 -1.38
CA ASP A 82 -19.89 11.98 -0.57
C ASP A 82 -20.04 10.76 0.35
N LYS A 83 -19.60 9.59 -0.15
CA LYS A 83 -19.62 8.32 0.60
C LYS A 83 -18.38 8.15 1.48
N CYS A 84 -17.27 8.79 1.10
CA CYS A 84 -16.00 8.76 1.81
C CYS A 84 -15.59 10.17 2.27
N ASN A 85 -16.33 10.74 3.22
CA ASN A 85 -16.03 12.07 3.73
C ASN A 85 -14.87 12.01 4.74
N VAL A 86 -13.64 12.08 4.22
CA VAL A 86 -12.38 11.99 4.99
C VAL A 86 -12.23 13.07 6.07
N LEU A 87 -12.92 14.20 5.94
CA LEU A 87 -12.89 15.28 6.94
C LEU A 87 -13.63 14.90 8.23
N ARG A 88 -14.51 13.89 8.19
CA ARG A 88 -15.19 13.33 9.37
C ARG A 88 -14.30 12.41 10.21
N LEU A 89 -13.14 12.00 9.69
CA LEU A 89 -12.13 11.28 10.46
C LEU A 89 -11.47 12.29 11.40
N ALA A 90 -11.76 12.19 12.70
CA ALA A 90 -11.39 13.18 13.70
C ALA A 90 -10.23 12.70 14.58
N GLY A 91 -10.06 11.40 14.72
CA GLY A 91 -9.08 10.79 15.62
C GLY A 91 -7.93 10.08 14.89
N PRO A 92 -6.77 9.94 15.56
CA PRO A 92 -5.72 9.03 15.10
C PRO A 92 -6.24 7.60 14.96
N GLY A 93 -5.73 6.90 13.94
CA GLY A 93 -6.10 5.51 13.65
C GLY A 93 -7.50 5.34 13.04
N GLU A 94 -8.19 6.42 12.68
CA GLU A 94 -9.46 6.33 11.96
C GLU A 94 -9.25 6.33 10.44
N PHE A 95 -9.95 5.42 9.77
CA PHE A 95 -9.85 5.24 8.32
C PHE A 95 -11.22 4.95 7.73
N TYR A 96 -11.37 5.18 6.43
CA TYR A 96 -12.37 4.51 5.62
C TYR A 96 -11.75 3.33 4.89
N PHE A 97 -12.52 2.26 4.77
CA PHE A 97 -12.20 1.06 4.01
C PHE A 97 -13.25 0.85 2.92
N ALA A 98 -12.80 0.48 1.73
CA ALA A 98 -13.67 -0.01 0.68
C ALA A 98 -13.01 -1.19 -0.04
N GLN A 99 -13.87 -2.05 -0.58
CA GLN A 99 -13.46 -3.21 -1.34
C GLN A 99 -14.26 -3.29 -2.66
N ASP A 100 -13.61 -3.81 -3.68
CA ASP A 100 -14.12 -4.10 -5.02
C ASP A 100 -14.62 -2.86 -5.78
N ASP A 101 -15.93 -2.62 -5.84
CA ASP A 101 -16.53 -1.57 -6.68
C ASP A 101 -16.52 -0.17 -6.04
N PHE A 102 -15.97 -0.07 -4.83
CA PHE A 102 -15.87 1.16 -4.02
C PHE A 102 -17.21 1.88 -3.80
N ASN A 103 -18.35 1.19 -3.99
CA ASN A 103 -19.66 1.78 -3.82
C ASN A 103 -20.02 2.01 -2.35
N GLN A 104 -19.35 1.31 -1.44
CA GLN A 104 -19.53 1.43 0.00
C GLN A 104 -18.19 1.67 0.69
N TRP A 105 -18.14 2.72 1.50
CA TRP A 105 -17.00 3.05 2.35
C TRP A 105 -17.39 2.90 3.82
N VAL A 106 -16.66 2.06 4.54
CA VAL A 106 -16.90 1.76 5.94
C VAL A 106 -15.87 2.47 6.79
N ARG A 107 -16.32 3.31 7.73
CA ARG A 107 -15.43 3.92 8.72
C ARG A 107 -15.06 2.88 9.78
N PHE A 108 -13.78 2.80 10.11
CA PHE A 108 -13.29 1.94 11.19
C PHE A 108 -12.13 2.61 11.93
N LYS A 109 -11.70 1.99 13.04
CA LYS A 109 -10.59 2.44 13.86
C LYS A 109 -9.62 1.29 14.07
N THR A 110 -8.34 1.52 13.81
CA THR A 110 -7.27 0.54 14.05
C THR A 110 -6.88 0.51 15.52
N TRP A 111 -6.36 -0.63 15.97
CA TRP A 111 -5.64 -0.68 17.23
C TRP A 111 -4.33 0.09 17.12
N TYR A 112 -4.02 0.83 18.17
CA TYR A 112 -2.70 1.43 18.33
C TYR A 112 -1.73 0.37 18.86
N THR A 113 -0.60 0.24 18.19
CA THR A 113 0.52 -0.61 18.63
C THR A 113 1.71 0.32 18.81
N ASP A 114 2.18 0.46 20.05
CA ASP A 114 3.36 1.26 20.36
C ASP A 114 4.66 0.55 19.95
N GLU A 115 5.76 1.30 19.97
CA GLU A 115 7.08 0.80 19.59
C GLU A 115 7.57 -0.35 20.47
N GLU A 116 7.22 -0.34 21.75
CA GLU A 116 7.60 -1.40 22.69
C GLU A 116 6.93 -2.71 22.29
N ARG A 117 5.62 -2.69 22.06
CA ARG A 117 4.85 -3.85 21.62
C ARG A 117 5.29 -4.34 20.24
N ILE A 118 5.62 -3.44 19.31
CA ILE A 118 6.24 -3.81 18.02
C ILE A 118 7.55 -4.58 18.26
N ARG A 119 8.42 -4.06 19.13
CA ARG A 119 9.70 -4.69 19.46
C ARG A 119 9.51 -6.06 20.10
N THR A 120 8.61 -6.18 21.07
CA THR A 120 8.29 -7.45 21.73
C THR A 120 7.75 -8.47 20.74
N MET A 121 6.84 -8.08 19.84
CA MET A 121 6.33 -8.97 18.80
C MET A 121 7.44 -9.43 17.85
N ALA A 122 8.27 -8.52 17.35
CA ALA A 122 9.39 -8.85 16.47
C ALA A 122 10.38 -9.82 17.14
N GLN A 123 10.71 -9.57 18.41
CA GLN A 123 11.56 -10.46 19.20
C GLN A 123 10.92 -11.84 19.37
N ALA A 124 9.65 -11.91 19.76
CA ALA A 124 8.93 -13.16 19.92
C ALA A 124 8.95 -14.01 18.64
N TYR A 125 8.72 -13.40 17.47
CA TYR A 125 8.83 -14.09 16.18
C TYR A 125 10.27 -14.50 15.84
N SER A 126 11.26 -13.67 16.17
CA SER A 126 12.68 -13.97 15.88
C SER A 126 13.24 -15.16 16.67
N VAL A 127 12.67 -15.44 17.85
CA VAL A 127 13.06 -16.55 18.73
C VAL A 127 12.08 -17.72 18.68
N ASP A 128 11.03 -17.62 17.85
CA ASP A 128 10.04 -18.68 17.67
C ASP A 128 10.65 -19.83 16.87
N ASN A 129 11.31 -20.73 17.58
CA ASN A 129 11.92 -21.95 17.04
C ASN A 129 10.89 -23.05 16.72
N ARG A 130 9.59 -22.75 16.66
CA ARG A 130 8.57 -23.73 16.24
C ARG A 130 8.53 -23.94 14.72
N ASP A 131 9.14 -23.05 13.94
CA ASP A 131 9.14 -23.05 12.46
C ASP A 131 10.46 -23.51 11.81
N ILE A 132 11.24 -24.36 12.48
CA ILE A 132 12.51 -24.92 11.93
C ILE A 132 12.26 -25.72 10.62
N GLY A 133 11.01 -26.08 10.31
CA GLY A 133 10.63 -26.81 9.09
C GLY A 133 9.97 -25.99 7.96
N LEU A 134 9.63 -24.71 8.16
CA LEU A 134 8.84 -23.93 7.19
C LEU A 134 9.48 -22.59 6.78
N GLY A 135 10.65 -22.26 7.33
CA GLY A 135 11.43 -21.14 6.83
C GLY A 135 11.78 -21.34 5.35
N TRP A 136 11.14 -20.57 4.47
CA TRP A 136 11.61 -20.38 3.10
C TRP A 136 13.01 -19.74 3.18
N ARG A 137 14.04 -20.58 3.15
CA ARG A 137 15.38 -20.15 2.77
C ARG A 137 15.30 -19.79 1.29
N VAL A 138 15.07 -18.52 1.00
CA VAL A 138 15.38 -17.99 -0.32
C VAL A 138 16.90 -18.06 -0.40
N SER A 139 17.41 -19.05 -1.15
CA SER A 139 18.82 -19.07 -1.53
C SER A 139 19.16 -17.71 -2.14
N ASN A 140 20.24 -17.09 -1.65
CA ASN A 140 20.70 -15.80 -2.14
C ASN A 140 20.81 -15.88 -3.67
N PRO A 141 20.07 -15.06 -4.44
CA PRO A 141 20.08 -15.15 -5.90
C PRO A 141 21.41 -14.69 -6.54
N PHE A 142 22.40 -14.34 -5.71
CA PHE A 142 23.73 -13.89 -6.12
C PHE A 142 24.88 -14.77 -5.57
N GLU A 143 24.56 -15.90 -4.93
CA GLU A 143 25.57 -16.90 -4.54
C GLU A 143 25.44 -18.11 -5.47
N ASP A 144 26.44 -18.26 -6.35
CA ASP A 144 26.75 -19.50 -7.09
C ASP A 144 27.46 -20.52 -6.18
#